data_AF-A0A1N7K4W6-F1
#
_entry.id   AF-A0A1N7K4W6-F1
#
_cell.length_a   1.000
_cell.length_b   1.000
_cell.length_c   1.000
_cell.angle_alpha   90.00
_cell.angle_beta   90.00
_cell.angle_gamma   90.00
#
_symmetry.space_group_name_H-M   'P 1'
#
loop_
_entity.id
_entity.type
_entity.pdbx_description
1 polymer ?
#
loop_
_entity_poly.entity_id
_entity_poly.type
_entity_poly.pdbx_seq_one_letter_code
_entity_poly.pdbx_strand_id
1 'polypeptide(L)'
;MLSTADQMVAYCFGRQDILDRAHNHFEQTIDELLREGEVVWTRDPIAGVIAHEGRWYTWFRHARDNGQVEGKLFCCGDEMQVVALVMEEIPWLEPECRIKLLRALRSAHASA
;
A
#
# COMPACT_ATOMS: atom_id res chain seq x y z
N MET A 1 -17.69 12.38 -6.66
CA MET A 1 -17.42 11.88 -5.30
C MET A 1 -16.63 10.60 -5.47
N LEU A 2 -15.33 10.62 -5.19
CA LEU A 2 -14.54 9.38 -5.09
C LEU A 2 -15.04 8.71 -3.81
N SER A 3 -15.88 7.68 -3.95
CA SER A 3 -16.26 6.86 -2.80
C SER A 3 -14.98 6.26 -2.25
N THR A 4 -14.78 6.50 -0.96
CA THR A 4 -13.82 5.90 -0.04
C THR A 4 -13.25 4.59 -0.56
N ALA A 5 -11.92 4.46 -0.62
CA ALA A 5 -11.28 3.17 -0.81
C ALA A 5 -12.00 2.13 0.04
N ASP A 6 -12.49 1.06 -0.58
CA ASP A 6 -13.33 0.08 0.09
C ASP A 6 -12.49 -0.71 1.11
N GLN A 7 -12.46 -0.13 2.31
CA GLN A 7 -11.96 -0.63 3.58
C GLN A 7 -10.43 -0.62 3.75
N MET A 8 -9.97 0.20 4.69
CA MET A 8 -8.70 0.00 5.37
C MET A 8 -8.75 -1.38 6.05
N VAL A 9 -7.91 -2.30 5.59
CA VAL A 9 -7.88 -3.72 5.98
C VAL A 9 -7.04 -3.89 7.25
N ALA A 10 -5.92 -3.18 7.33
CA ALA A 10 -5.05 -3.23 8.50
C ALA A 10 -4.44 -1.85 8.76
N TYR A 11 -4.18 -1.59 10.04
CA TYR A 11 -3.60 -0.34 10.52
C TYR A 11 -2.65 -0.63 11.66
N CYS A 12 -1.53 0.08 11.73
CA CYS A 12 -0.70 0.13 12.92
C CYS A 12 -0.22 1.56 13.20
N PHE A 13 -0.04 1.88 14.47
CA PHE A 13 0.55 3.13 14.92
C PHE A 13 1.29 2.93 16.23
N GLY A 14 2.56 3.31 16.28
CA GLY A 14 3.36 3.13 17.49
C GLY A 14 4.83 3.34 17.24
N ARG A 15 5.65 3.19 18.28
CA ARG A 15 7.11 3.18 18.09
C ARG A 15 7.54 1.86 17.44
N GLN A 16 8.49 1.92 16.52
CA GLN A 16 8.97 0.74 15.80
C GLN A 16 9.39 -0.39 16.75
N ASP A 17 10.12 -0.07 17.83
CA ASP A 17 10.60 -1.05 18.82
C ASP A 17 9.49 -1.82 19.54
N ILE A 18 8.32 -1.18 19.70
CA ILE A 18 7.13 -1.79 20.28
C ILE A 18 6.40 -2.61 19.22
N LEU A 19 6.24 -2.06 18.02
CA LEU A 19 5.56 -2.74 16.91
C LEU A 19 6.28 -4.04 16.51
N ASP A 20 7.61 -4.07 16.54
CA ASP A 20 8.42 -5.25 16.23
C ASP A 20 8.27 -6.38 17.26
N ARG A 21 7.94 -6.03 18.51
CA ARG A 21 7.75 -6.99 19.62
C ARG A 21 6.31 -7.39 19.80
N ALA A 22 5.38 -6.56 19.32
CA ALA A 22 3.97 -6.80 19.38
C ALA A 22 3.50 -7.66 18.20
N HIS A 23 2.34 -8.29 18.36
CA HIS A 23 1.68 -8.95 17.25
C HIS A 23 1.09 -7.88 16.31
N ASN A 24 1.90 -7.40 15.37
CA ASN A 24 1.51 -6.33 14.45
C ASN A 24 0.72 -6.90 13.26
N HIS A 25 -0.61 -6.80 13.35
CA HIS A 25 -1.52 -7.31 12.32
C HIS A 25 -1.25 -6.69 10.93
N PHE A 26 -0.83 -5.42 10.87
CA PHE A 26 -0.49 -4.75 9.60
C PHE A 26 0.68 -5.43 8.88
N GLU A 27 1.77 -5.74 9.58
CA GLU A 27 2.93 -6.41 8.98
C GLU A 27 2.57 -7.84 8.54
N GLN A 28 1.79 -8.55 9.35
CA GLN A 28 1.35 -9.90 9.02
C GLN A 28 0.50 -9.95 7.77
N THR A 29 -0.49 -9.06 7.65
CA THR A 29 -1.33 -9.01 6.46
C THR A 29 -0.52 -8.64 5.21
N ILE A 30 0.48 -7.75 5.33
CA ILE A 30 1.39 -7.48 4.21
C ILE A 30 2.22 -8.71 3.86
N ASP A 31 2.79 -9.41 4.85
CA ASP A 31 3.60 -10.60 4.61
C ASP A 31 2.80 -11.75 3.99
N GLU A 32 1.52 -11.89 4.33
CA GLU A 32 0.60 -12.84 3.70
C GLU A 32 0.33 -12.44 2.24
N LEU A 33 -0.02 -11.18 1.99
CA LEU A 33 -0.25 -10.65 0.64
C LEU A 33 1.01 -10.75 -0.23
N LEU A 34 2.20 -10.53 0.32
CA LEU A 34 3.47 -10.67 -0.41
C LEU A 34 3.80 -12.13 -0.74
N ARG A 35 3.32 -13.08 0.06
CA ARG A 35 3.51 -14.52 -0.19
C ARG A 35 2.56 -15.06 -1.25
N GLU A 36 1.33 -14.55 -1.28
CA GLU A 36 0.24 -15.14 -2.08
C GLU A 36 -0.20 -14.26 -3.27
N GLY A 37 0.17 -12.98 -3.27
CA GLY A 37 -0.18 -12.01 -4.30
C GLY A 37 0.95 -11.70 -5.28
N GLU A 38 0.58 -11.03 -6.38
CA GLU A 38 1.53 -10.46 -7.33
C GLU A 38 1.92 -9.05 -6.89
N VAL A 39 3.21 -8.82 -6.68
CA VAL A 39 3.75 -7.49 -6.40
C VAL A 39 3.78 -6.67 -7.68
N VAL A 40 2.85 -5.72 -7.81
CA VAL A 40 2.70 -4.89 -9.02
C VAL A 40 3.64 -3.69 -8.97
N TRP A 41 3.77 -3.07 -7.81
CA TRP A 41 4.63 -1.90 -7.64
C TRP A 41 5.11 -1.76 -6.21
N THR A 42 6.33 -1.29 -6.01
CA THR A 42 6.86 -0.94 -4.69
C THR A 42 7.67 0.35 -4.73
N ARG A 43 7.62 1.05 -3.61
CA ARG A 43 8.55 2.11 -3.21
C ARG A 43 9.05 1.75 -1.82
N ASP A 44 9.95 0.76 -1.75
CA ASP A 44 10.46 0.24 -0.49
C ASP A 44 11.23 1.32 0.31
N PRO A 45 11.04 1.43 1.64
CA PRO A 45 10.10 0.70 2.51
C PRO A 45 8.78 1.45 2.76
N ILE A 46 8.43 2.40 1.90
CA ILE A 46 7.38 3.41 2.10
C ILE A 46 6.01 2.92 1.63
N ALA A 47 5.91 2.25 0.48
CA ALA A 47 4.63 1.83 -0.06
C ALA A 47 4.74 0.66 -1.03
N GLY A 48 3.61 0.00 -1.28
CA GLY A 48 3.51 -1.03 -2.30
C GLY A 48 2.07 -1.31 -2.72
N VAL A 49 1.94 -1.91 -3.90
CA VAL A 49 0.69 -2.35 -4.52
C VAL A 49 0.83 -3.82 -4.87
N ILE A 50 -0.14 -4.62 -4.41
CA ILE A 50 -0.21 -6.05 -4.60
C ILE A 50 -1.55 -6.39 -5.24
N ALA A 51 -1.56 -7.18 -6.30
CA ALA A 51 -2.77 -7.78 -6.86
C ALA A 51 -2.95 -9.18 -6.28
N HIS A 52 -4.12 -9.46 -5.71
CA HIS A 52 -4.42 -10.76 -5.11
C HIS A 52 -5.92 -11.04 -5.19
N GLU A 53 -6.30 -12.24 -5.65
CA GLU A 53 -7.70 -12.69 -5.81
C GLU A 53 -8.63 -11.67 -6.52
N GLY A 54 -8.13 -11.02 -7.57
CA GLY A 54 -8.91 -10.03 -8.34
C GLY A 54 -9.14 -8.71 -7.61
N ARG A 55 -8.42 -8.47 -6.51
CA ARG A 55 -8.43 -7.23 -5.74
C ARG A 55 -7.06 -6.58 -5.73
N TRP A 56 -7.07 -5.28 -5.44
CA TRP A 56 -5.87 -4.47 -5.32
C TRP A 56 -5.63 -4.14 -3.85
N TYR A 57 -4.42 -4.36 -3.37
CA TYR A 57 -4.03 -4.03 -2.01
C TYR A 57 -2.92 -3.00 -2.05
N THR A 58 -3.14 -1.85 -1.40
CA THR A 58 -2.15 -0.77 -1.34
C THR A 58 -1.78 -0.51 0.10
N TRP A 59 -0.49 -0.58 0.41
CA TRP A 59 0.03 -0.29 1.74
C TRP A 59 0.95 0.92 1.74
N PHE A 60 0.97 1.60 2.88
CA PHE A 60 1.80 2.76 3.17
C PHE A 60 2.43 2.62 4.55
N ARG A 61 3.69 3.02 4.68
CA ARG A 61 4.43 3.11 5.93
C ARG A 61 5.04 4.50 6.06
N HIS A 62 4.59 5.23 7.06
CA HIS A 62 5.01 6.61 7.34
C HIS A 62 5.81 6.66 8.63
N ALA A 63 7.10 7.00 8.53
CA ALA A 63 7.88 7.37 9.70
C ALA A 63 7.52 8.80 10.14
N ARG A 64 7.39 9.00 11.46
CA ARG A 64 7.13 10.29 12.09
C ARG A 64 8.39 10.78 12.80
N ASP A 65 8.55 12.09 12.91
CA ASP A 65 9.73 12.73 13.51
C ASP A 65 9.96 12.36 14.99
N ASN A 66 8.91 11.90 15.68
CA ASN A 66 8.97 11.44 17.06
C ASN A 66 9.34 9.95 17.22
N GLY A 67 9.81 9.30 16.15
CA GLY A 67 10.20 7.89 16.13
C GLY A 67 9.02 6.90 16.09
N GLN A 68 7.80 7.40 15.88
CA GLN A 68 6.64 6.56 15.63
C GLN A 68 6.54 6.22 14.14
N VAL A 69 5.87 5.11 13.86
CA VAL A 69 5.52 4.65 12.52
C VAL A 69 4.02 4.48 12.44
N GLU A 70 3.46 4.88 11.32
CA GLU A 70 2.06 4.64 10.94
C GLU A 70 2.03 3.76 9.70
N GLY A 71 1.38 2.60 9.81
CA GLY A 71 1.13 1.68 8.69
C GLY A 71 -0.35 1.68 8.34
N LYS A 72 -0.67 1.81 7.05
CA LYS A 72 -2.05 1.73 6.53
C LYS A 72 -2.10 0.77 5.35
N LEU A 73 -3.01 -0.19 5.36
CA LEU A 73 -3.26 -1.11 4.27
C LEU A 73 -4.71 -0.97 3.83
N PHE A 74 -4.92 -0.79 2.52
CA PHE A 74 -6.24 -0.61 1.92
C PHE A 74 -6.50 -1.70 0.88
N CYS A 75 -7.75 -2.14 0.81
CA CYS A 75 -8.27 -2.86 -0.34
C CYS A 75 -8.91 -1.84 -1.29
N CYS A 76 -8.53 -1.87 -2.55
CA CYS A 76 -9.04 -0.97 -3.58
C CYS A 76 -9.90 -1.77 -4.57
N GLY A 77 -11.01 -1.18 -4.99
CA GLY A 77 -11.92 -1.81 -5.95
C GLY A 77 -11.38 -1.82 -7.38
N ASP A 78 -10.49 -0.89 -7.72
CA ASP A 78 -9.93 -0.71 -9.05
C ASP A 78 -8.58 0.05 -9.01
N GLU A 79 -7.90 0.11 -10.16
CA GLU A 79 -6.60 0.77 -10.31
C GLU A 79 -6.69 2.28 -10.14
N MET A 80 -7.82 2.91 -10.45
CA MET A 80 -7.99 4.35 -10.30
C MET A 80 -8.03 4.75 -8.83
N GLN A 81 -8.62 3.91 -7.97
CA GLN A 81 -8.58 4.07 -6.52
C GLN A 81 -7.15 3.92 -5.98
N VAL A 82 -6.38 2.94 -6.49
CA VAL A 82 -4.95 2.81 -6.15
C VAL A 82 -4.20 4.10 -6.47
N VAL A 83 -4.38 4.64 -7.69
CA VAL A 83 -3.73 5.89 -8.10
C VAL A 83 -4.14 7.05 -7.20
N ALA A 84 -5.44 7.20 -6.93
CA ALA A 84 -5.94 8.27 -6.06
C ALA A 84 -5.31 8.21 -4.66
N LEU A 85 -5.30 7.02 -4.04
CA LEU A 85 -4.70 6.81 -2.72
C LEU A 85 -3.20 7.08 -2.70
N VAL A 86 -2.45 6.60 -3.69
CA VAL A 86 -1.00 6.83 -3.72
C VAL A 86 -0.69 8.32 -3.90
N MET A 87 -1.47 9.05 -4.70
CA MET A 87 -1.29 10.50 -4.83
C MET A 87 -1.69 11.27 -3.56
N GLU A 88 -2.65 10.77 -2.80
CA GLU A 88 -3.10 11.37 -1.53
C GLU A 88 -2.11 11.12 -0.40
N GLU A 89 -1.64 9.89 -0.22
CA GLU A 89 -0.73 9.50 0.87
C GLU A 89 0.74 9.86 0.58
N ILE A 90 1.12 9.99 -0.71
CA ILE A 90 2.49 10.34 -1.12
C ILE A 90 2.46 11.49 -2.15
N PRO A 91 1.97 12.69 -1.80
CA PRO A 91 1.88 13.81 -2.75
C PRO A 91 3.25 14.28 -3.26
N TRP A 92 4.32 13.96 -2.53
CA TRP A 92 5.72 14.19 -2.92
C TRP A 92 6.33 13.08 -3.78
N LEU A 93 5.56 12.08 -4.22
CA LEU A 93 6.09 11.00 -5.06
C LEU A 93 6.67 11.59 -6.35
N GLU A 94 7.89 11.21 -6.72
CA GLU A 94 8.57 11.77 -7.89
C GLU A 94 7.84 11.40 -9.20
N PRO A 95 7.86 12.27 -10.23
CA PRO A 95 7.19 12.00 -11.50
C PRO A 95 7.58 10.67 -12.15
N GLU A 96 8.85 10.26 -12.08
CA GLU A 96 9.30 8.98 -12.61
C GLU A 96 8.66 7.81 -11.86
N CYS A 97 8.58 7.89 -10.53
CA CYS A 97 7.91 6.87 -9.71
C CYS A 97 6.41 6.79 -10.03
N ARG A 98 5.75 7.94 -10.25
CA ARG A 98 4.34 7.98 -10.71
C ARG A 98 4.16 7.27 -12.05
N ILE A 99 5.05 7.54 -13.01
CA ILE A 99 4.99 6.88 -14.33
C ILE A 99 5.21 5.37 -14.21
N LYS A 100 6.14 4.92 -13.36
CA LYS A 100 6.37 3.49 -13.10
C LYS A 100 5.12 2.83 -12.51
N LEU A 101 4.47 3.44 -11.52
CA LEU A 101 3.21 2.96 -10.97
C LEU A 101 2.13 2.82 -12.06
N LEU A 102 1.88 3.89 -12.83
CA LEU A 102 0.84 3.88 -13.88
C LEU A 102 1.10 2.82 -14.95
N ARG A 103 2.37 2.61 -15.33
CA ARG A 103 2.75 1.57 -16.30
C ARG A 103 2.54 0.17 -15.72
N ALA A 104 2.90 -0.03 -14.46
CA ALA A 104 2.74 -1.31 -13.77
C ALA A 104 1.26 -1.69 -13.65
N LEU A 105 0.42 -0.78 -13.15
CA LEU A 105 -1.03 -0.98 -13.05
C LEU A 105 -1.66 -1.32 -14.40
N ARG A 106 -1.30 -0.58 -15.46
CA ARG A 106 -1.80 -0.87 -16.81
C ARG A 106 -1.36 -2.24 -17.32
N SER A 107 -0.13 -2.66 -17.01
CA SER A 107 0.40 -3.97 -17.41
C SER A 107 -0.32 -5.11 -16.70
N ALA A 108 -0.56 -4.96 -15.40
CA ALA A 108 -1.28 -5.92 -14.59
C ALA A 108 -2.75 -6.03 -15.04
N HIS A 109 -3.41 -4.91 -15.33
CA HIS A 109 -4.77 -4.89 -15.89
C HIS A 109 -4.88 -5.66 -17.22
N ALA A 110 -3.88 -5.52 -18.11
CA ALA A 110 -3.88 -6.21 -19.40
C ALA A 110 -3.64 -7.73 -19.29
N SER A 111 -3.20 -8.21 -18.13
CA SER A 111 -2.86 -9.61 -17.87
C SER A 111 -3.94 -10.35 -17.06
N ALA A 112 -4.92 -9.62 -16.51
CA ALA A 112 -6.08 -10.12 -15.79
C ALA A 112 -7.27 -10.38 -16.72
#